data_AF-A0A918BWP4-F1
#
_entry.id   AF-A0A918BWP4-F1
#
_cell.length_a   1.000
_cell.length_b   1.000
_cell.length_c   1.000
_cell.angle_alpha   90.00
_cell.angle_beta   90.00
_cell.angle_gamma   90.00
#
_symmetry.space_group_name_H-M   'P 1'
#
loop_
_entity.id
_entity.type
_entity.pdbx_description
1 polymer ?
#
loop_
_entity_poly.entity_id
_entity_poly.type
_entity_poly.pdbx_seq_one_letter_code
_entity_poly.pdbx_strand_id
1 'polypeptide(L)'
;MSQPSAKRGDQWTFLTNHARVLIALARDPEARGRDVADLIGITERAVQLIVADLEAAGYLTRTRVGRRNRYTIDPTVALRHPSEADHPVGDLLATFLHREDTPAEDTGSTAS
;
A
#
# COMPACT_ATOMS: atom_id res chain seq x y z
N MET A 1 10.91 3.20 17.13
CA MET A 1 11.96 3.11 16.10
C MET A 1 11.56 4.04 14.96
N SER A 2 12.15 5.22 14.88
CA SER A 2 11.91 6.19 13.80
C SER A 2 12.82 5.83 12.62
N GLN A 3 12.23 5.54 11.46
CA GLN A 3 13.04 5.31 10.26
C GLN A 3 13.79 6.60 9.86
N PRO A 4 15.04 6.49 9.40
CA PRO A 4 15.84 7.64 9.01
C PRO A 4 15.20 8.33 7.80
N SER A 5 15.01 9.65 7.93
CA SER A 5 14.54 10.53 6.86
C SER A 5 15.62 10.59 5.76
N ALA A 6 15.56 9.64 4.83
CA ALA A 6 16.35 9.71 3.60
C ALA A 6 15.97 10.98 2.86
N LYS A 7 16.96 11.80 2.48
CA LYS A 7 16.77 13.05 1.74
C LYS A 7 15.83 12.80 0.56
N ARG A 8 14.68 13.50 0.54
CA ARG A 8 13.69 13.54 -0.53
C ARG A 8 14.22 14.32 -1.75
N GLY A 9 15.29 13.82 -2.35
CA GLY A 9 15.85 14.29 -3.61
C GLY A 9 15.90 13.13 -4.58
N ASP A 10 14.92 13.07 -5.48
CA ASP A 10 14.97 12.43 -6.81
C ASP A 10 15.54 11.00 -6.92
N GLN A 11 15.32 10.16 -5.92
CA GLN A 11 15.58 8.73 -6.08
C GLN A 11 14.42 8.13 -6.88
N TRP A 12 14.70 7.73 -8.12
CA TRP A 12 13.72 7.02 -8.95
C TRP A 12 13.23 5.79 -8.20
N THR A 13 11.91 5.61 -8.17
CA THR A 13 11.28 4.48 -7.53
C THR A 13 10.36 3.77 -8.51
N PHE A 14 10.24 2.45 -8.37
CA PHE A 14 9.52 1.62 -9.34
C PHE A 14 8.00 1.81 -9.30
N LEU A 15 7.43 1.86 -8.09
CA LEU A 15 5.98 2.01 -7.91
C LEU A 15 5.56 3.48 -7.88
N THR A 16 4.37 3.77 -8.42
CA THR A 16 3.72 5.07 -8.26
C THR A 16 3.21 5.23 -6.82
N ASN A 17 2.93 6.47 -6.42
CA ASN A 17 2.31 6.71 -5.11
C ASN A 17 0.91 6.08 -5.01
N HIS A 18 0.14 6.03 -6.11
CA HIS A 18 -1.14 5.31 -6.15
C HIS A 18 -0.98 3.82 -5.84
N ALA A 19 -0.01 3.15 -6.46
CA ALA A 19 0.27 1.74 -6.19
C ALA A 19 0.68 1.53 -4.73
N ARG A 20 1.55 2.38 -4.19
CA ARG A 20 1.97 2.31 -2.77
C ARG A 20 0.82 2.50 -1.80
N VAL A 21 -0.06 3.48 -2.04
CA VAL A 21 -1.23 3.72 -1.20
C VAL A 21 -2.16 2.52 -1.25
N LEU A 22 -2.43 1.98 -2.44
CA LEU A 22 -3.30 0.81 -2.59
C LEU A 22 -2.75 -0.40 -1.84
N ILE A 23 -1.45 -0.70 -1.97
CA ILE A 23 -0.78 -1.78 -1.23
C ILE A 23 -0.85 -1.54 0.28
N ALA A 24 -0.61 -0.32 0.76
CA ALA A 24 -0.69 0.00 2.18
C ALA A 24 -2.09 -0.25 2.75
N LEU A 25 -3.14 0.18 2.04
CA LEU A 25 -4.52 -0.07 2.42
C LEU A 25 -4.94 -1.54 2.28
N ALA A 26 -4.28 -2.30 1.41
CA ALA A 26 -4.49 -3.74 1.29
C ALA A 26 -3.94 -4.50 2.50
N ARG A 27 -2.80 -4.04 3.04
CA ARG A 27 -2.18 -4.60 4.25
C ARG A 27 -2.96 -4.25 5.52
N ASP A 28 -3.34 -2.99 5.66
CA ASP A 28 -4.15 -2.52 6.78
C ASP A 28 -5.37 -1.72 6.27
N PRO A 29 -6.53 -2.40 6.14
CA PRO A 29 -7.79 -1.79 5.72
C PRO A 29 -8.30 -0.69 6.65
N GLU A 30 -7.80 -0.57 7.88
CA GLU A 30 -8.22 0.43 8.87
C GLU A 30 -7.15 1.51 9.11
N ALA A 31 -6.10 1.52 8.28
CA ALA A 31 -5.00 2.49 8.35
C ALA A 31 -5.51 3.92 8.27
N ARG A 32 -4.94 4.80 9.10
CA ARG A 32 -5.24 6.23 9.04
C ARG A 32 -4.47 6.87 7.89
N GLY A 33 -5.08 7.86 7.24
CA GLY A 33 -4.43 8.58 6.12
C GLY A 33 -3.07 9.17 6.50
N ARG A 34 -2.92 9.63 7.75
CA ARG A 34 -1.65 10.09 8.31
C ARG A 34 -0.60 8.98 8.39
N ASP A 35 -0.96 7.79 8.88
CA ASP A 35 -0.04 6.66 9.02
C ASP A 35 0.45 6.19 7.63
N VAL A 36 -0.46 6.18 6.64
CA VAL A 36 -0.12 5.90 5.24
C VAL A 36 0.80 6.96 4.64
N ALA A 37 0.56 8.23 4.96
CA ALA A 37 1.39 9.34 4.48
C ALA A 37 2.82 9.24 5.01
N ASP A 38 2.96 8.96 6.31
CA ASP A 38 4.25 8.76 6.98
C ASP A 38 4.98 7.53 6.43
N LEU A 39 4.27 6.42 6.18
CA LEU A 39 4.83 5.20 5.58
C LEU A 39 5.39 5.44 4.17
N ILE A 40 4.69 6.21 3.34
CA ILE A 40 5.04 6.42 1.93
C ILE A 40 5.99 7.62 1.74
N GLY A 41 6.04 8.54 2.69
CA GLY A 41 6.85 9.76 2.62
C GLY A 41 6.20 10.90 1.82
N ILE A 42 4.86 10.92 1.75
CA ILE A 42 4.07 11.97 1.09
C ILE A 42 3.22 12.75 2.11
N THR A 43 2.50 13.77 1.66
CA THR A 43 1.60 14.52 2.54
C THR A 43 0.28 13.79 2.76
N GLU A 44 -0.36 14.00 3.92
CA GLU A 44 -1.70 13.44 4.17
C GLU A 44 -2.73 13.91 3.14
N ARG A 45 -2.61 15.17 2.67
CA ARG A 45 -3.43 15.69 1.57
C ARG A 45 -3.24 14.91 0.27
N ALA A 46 -2.00 14.49 -0.05
CA ALA A 46 -1.72 13.68 -1.23
C ALA A 46 -2.33 12.28 -1.09
N VAL A 47 -2.26 11.65 0.09
CA VAL A 47 -2.96 10.38 0.35
C VAL A 47 -4.47 10.54 0.13
N GLN A 48 -5.08 11.61 0.65
CA GLN A 48 -6.52 11.85 0.47
C GLN A 48 -6.91 12.01 -1.01
N LEU A 49 -6.09 12.70 -1.82
CA LEU A 49 -6.30 12.81 -3.27
C LEU A 49 -6.19 11.45 -3.95
N ILE A 50 -5.14 10.70 -3.66
CA ILE A 50 -4.92 9.37 -4.22
C ILE A 50 -6.06 8.41 -3.86
N VAL A 51 -6.52 8.42 -2.61
CA VAL A 51 -7.67 7.61 -2.18
C VAL A 51 -8.93 7.99 -2.96
N ALA A 52 -9.18 9.28 -3.19
CA ALA A 52 -10.30 9.72 -4.00
C ALA A 52 -10.18 9.28 -5.46
N ASP A 53 -8.97 9.34 -6.05
CA ASP A 53 -8.72 8.86 -7.40
C ASP A 53 -8.95 7.34 -7.52
N LEU A 54 -8.49 6.56 -6.53
CA LEU A 54 -8.66 5.11 -6.47
C LEU A 54 -10.14 4.73 -6.26
N GLU A 55 -10.86 5.49 -5.43
CA GLU A 55 -12.30 5.31 -5.21
C GLU A 55 -13.09 5.62 -6.49
N ALA A 56 -12.79 6.73 -7.16
CA ALA A 56 -13.41 7.09 -8.45
C ALA A 56 -13.08 6.09 -9.57
N ALA A 57 -11.95 5.40 -9.47
CA ALA A 57 -11.55 4.34 -10.38
C ALA A 57 -12.26 3.00 -10.16
N GLY A 58 -12.89 2.82 -8.99
CA GLY A 58 -13.43 1.54 -8.55
C GLY A 58 -12.41 0.60 -7.89
N TYR A 59 -11.15 0.99 -7.72
CA TYR A 59 -10.14 0.12 -7.08
C TYR A 59 -10.42 -0.12 -5.60
N LEU A 60 -11.10 0.81 -4.93
CA LEU A 60 -11.49 0.65 -3.54
C LEU A 60 -12.82 1.34 -3.26
N THR A 61 -13.42 0.94 -2.15
CA THR A 61 -14.53 1.65 -1.52
C THR A 61 -14.13 2.04 -0.11
N ARG A 62 -14.68 3.16 0.37
CA ARG A 62 -14.46 3.65 1.74
C ARG A 62 -15.77 3.63 2.52
N THR A 63 -15.79 2.93 3.64
CA THR A 63 -16.93 2.90 4.57
C THR A 63 -16.52 3.52 5.90
N ARG A 64 -17.36 4.40 6.45
CA ARG A 64 -17.12 4.98 7.77
C ARG A 64 -17.59 4.01 8.86
N VAL A 65 -16.67 3.56 9.70
CA VAL A 65 -16.92 2.71 10.87
C VAL A 65 -16.61 3.52 12.13
N GLY A 66 -17.65 4.14 12.70
CA GLY A 66 -17.53 5.07 13.82
C GLY A 66 -16.69 6.30 13.49
N ARG A 67 -15.52 6.41 14.13
CA ARG A 67 -14.57 7.52 13.91
C ARG A 67 -13.51 7.22 12.85
N ARG A 68 -13.45 5.99 12.33
CA ARG A 68 -12.45 5.56 11.35
C ARG A 68 -13.07 5.24 10.01
N ASN A 69 -12.24 5.27 8.98
CA ASN A 69 -12.58 4.73 7.68
C ASN A 69 -12.07 3.29 7.63
N ARG A 70 -12.85 2.42 7.01
CA ARG A 70 -12.42 1.10 6.57
C ARG A 70 -12.43 1.09 5.05
N TYR A 71 -11.33 0.67 4.46
CA TYR A 71 -11.17 0.54 3.02
C TYR A 71 -11.40 -0.89 2.60
N THR A 72 -12.09 -1.09 1.48
CA THR A 72 -12.26 -2.41 0.87
C THR A 72 -11.79 -2.32 -0.56
N ILE A 73 -10.79 -3.12 -0.92
CA ILE A 73 -10.19 -3.12 -2.25
C ILE A 73 -10.95 -4.10 -3.14
N ASP A 74 -11.18 -3.71 -4.39
CA ASP A 74 -11.64 -4.62 -5.43
C ASP A 74 -10.42 -5.12 -6.23
N PRO A 75 -9.98 -6.37 -6.02
CA PRO A 75 -8.81 -6.90 -6.71
C PRO A 75 -9.10 -7.21 -8.18
N THR A 76 -10.35 -7.20 -8.63
CA THR A 76 -10.74 -7.59 -9.99
C THR A 76 -10.58 -6.47 -11.01
N VAL A 77 -10.43 -5.23 -10.55
CA VAL A 77 -10.28 -4.06 -11.43
C VAL A 77 -8.93 -4.13 -12.13
N ALA A 78 -8.96 -4.07 -13.47
CA ALA A 78 -7.77 -4.08 -14.31
C ALA A 78 -6.83 -2.90 -14.06
N LEU A 79 -5.53 -3.08 -14.31
CA LEU A 79 -4.57 -1.98 -14.35
C LEU A 79 -4.92 -0.99 -15.48
N ARG A 80 -4.80 0.32 -15.21
CA ARG A 80 -5.29 1.37 -16.13
C ARG A 80 -4.54 1.46 -17.46
N HIS A 81 -3.29 1.02 -17.53
CA HIS A 81 -2.50 1.18 -18.74
C HIS A 81 -2.98 0.18 -19.81
N PRO A 82 -3.21 0.58 -21.08
CA PRO A 82 -3.75 -0.32 -22.10
C PRO A 82 -2.96 -1.61 -22.31
N SER A 83 -1.63 -1.57 -22.10
CA SER A 83 -0.79 -2.79 -22.19
C SER A 83 -0.91 -3.72 -20.99
N GLU A 84 -1.59 -3.29 -19.92
CA GLU A 84 -1.76 -4.01 -18.66
C GLU A 84 -3.25 -4.27 -18.38
N ALA A 85 -4.14 -3.92 -19.30
CA ALA A 85 -5.60 -4.01 -19.13
C ALA A 85 -6.11 -5.45 -18.93
N ASP A 86 -5.32 -6.45 -19.32
CA ASP A 86 -5.62 -7.86 -19.09
C ASP A 86 -5.23 -8.33 -17.67
N HIS A 87 -4.54 -7.50 -16.88
CA HIS A 87 -4.07 -7.86 -15.55
C HIS A 87 -4.91 -7.18 -14.47
N PRO A 88 -5.60 -7.95 -13.62
CA PRO A 88 -6.28 -7.40 -12.45
C PRO A 88 -5.26 -6.82 -11.45
N VAL A 89 -5.64 -5.75 -10.76
CA VAL A 89 -4.80 -5.16 -9.71
C VAL A 89 -4.49 -6.15 -8.58
N GLY A 90 -5.33 -7.17 -8.41
CA GLY A 90 -5.10 -8.29 -7.51
C GLY A 90 -3.76 -9.00 -7.71
N ASP A 91 -3.27 -9.13 -8.94
CA ASP A 91 -1.99 -9.80 -9.23
C ASP A 91 -0.79 -8.98 -8.70
N LEU A 92 -0.88 -7.66 -8.85
CA LEU A 92 0.07 -6.73 -8.24
C LEU A 92 0.03 -6.87 -6.72
N LEU A 93 -1.17 -6.84 -6.12
CA LEU A 93 -1.32 -6.94 -4.67
C LEU A 93 -0.77 -8.27 -4.14
N ALA A 94 -1.10 -9.39 -4.78
CA ALA A 94 -0.57 -10.71 -4.42
C ALA A 94 0.96 -10.70 -4.34
N THR A 95 1.65 -10.09 -5.32
CA THR A 95 3.11 -10.00 -5.35
C THR A 95 3.71 -9.29 -4.12
N PHE A 96 3.01 -8.30 -3.57
CA PHE A 96 3.50 -7.49 -2.44
C PHE A 96 2.90 -7.88 -1.08
N LEU A 97 1.83 -8.66 -1.06
CA LEU A 97 1.17 -9.16 0.16
C LEU A 97 1.67 -10.56 0.54
N HIS A 98 2.22 -11.35 -0.39
CA HIS A 98 2.70 -12.71 -0.14
C HIS A 98 4.15 -12.83 0.39
N ARG A 99 4.82 -11.74 0.77
CA ARG A 99 6.23 -11.76 1.24
C ARG A 99 6.42 -11.28 2.69
N GLU A 100 5.57 -11.71 3.61
CA GLU A 100 5.89 -11.61 5.03
C GLU A 100 5.78 -12.98 5.69
N ASP A 101 6.67 -13.89 5.28
CA ASP A 101 7.08 -15.08 6.03
C ASP A 101 8.51 -15.46 5.58
N THR A 102 9.49 -14.61 5.90
CA THR A 102 10.83 -15.17 6.17
C THR A 102 10.80 -15.50 7.65
N PRO A 103 10.77 -16.77 8.06
CA PRO A 103 11.03 -17.09 9.45
C PRO A 103 12.41 -16.51 9.75
N ALA A 104 12.49 -15.64 10.74
CA ALA A 104 13.77 -15.21 11.29
C ALA A 104 14.59 -16.48 11.52
N GLU A 105 15.76 -16.57 10.89
CA GLU A 105 16.68 -17.67 11.14
C GLU A 105 16.97 -17.66 12.65
N ASP A 106 16.39 -18.65 13.33
CA ASP A 106 16.79 -19.04 14.67
C ASP A 106 18.17 -19.69 14.57
N THR A 107 19.19 -18.87 14.33
CA THR A 107 20.59 -19.23 14.63
C THR A 107 20.89 -18.83 16.07
N GLY A 108 20.06 -19.36 16.98
CA GLY A 108 20.17 -19.26 18.41
C GLY A 108 20.24 -20.64 19.05
N SER A 109 21.47 -21.16 19.20
CA SER A 109 21.85 -22.15 20.22
C SER A 109 21.54 -23.63 19.95
N THR A 110 22.61 -24.40 19.73
CA THR A 110 23.07 -25.31 20.79
C THR A 110 24.59 -25.35 20.77
N ALA A 111 25.17 -24.73 21.78
CA ALA A 111 26.51 -25.06 22.26
C ALA A 111 26.47 -26.45 22.91
N SER A 112 27.47 -27.29 22.61
CA SER A 112 28.22 -28.12 23.56
C SER A 112 29.27 -28.94 22.84
#